data_AF-A0A4Y2L6C7-F1
#
_entry.id   AF-A0A4Y2L6C7-F1
#
_cell.length_a   1.000
_cell.length_b   1.000
_cell.length_c   1.000
_cell.angle_alpha   90.00
_cell.angle_beta   90.00
_cell.angle_gamma   90.00
#
_symmetry.space_group_name_H-M   'P 1'
#
loop_
_entity.id
_entity.type
_entity.pdbx_description
1 polymer ?
#
loop_
_entity_poly.entity_id
_entity_poly.type
_entity_poly.pdbx_seq_one_letter_code
_entity_poly.pdbx_strand_id
1 'polypeptide(L)'
;MSSANKKDVPRDIGENSELTADAKKFDRLFTLYSKIGCGAGENTMSLQGAKLWLEQAKLLDENKGIAETDVEKTFSATDVTGMNKEEFKAWIEDLAKQKDKDPKDLMNKLINSGPPAAGNRSDLISTTRKRIKP
;
A
#
# COMPACT_ATOMS: atom_id res chain seq x y z
N MET A 1 -21.86 -0.79 63.20
CA MET A 1 -22.65 -0.86 61.97
C MET A 1 -21.71 -0.47 60.83
N SER A 2 -21.14 -1.48 60.16
CA SER A 2 -21.59 -1.98 58.84
C SER A 2 -20.90 -1.20 57.73
N SER A 3 -19.84 -1.77 57.12
CA SER A 3 -19.91 -2.44 55.80
C SER A 3 -19.87 -1.42 54.65
N ALA A 4 -19.12 -1.55 53.57
CA ALA A 4 -18.28 -2.63 53.06
C ALA A 4 -17.32 -2.08 51.99
N ASN A 5 -16.29 -2.88 51.78
CA ASN A 5 -15.25 -2.85 50.75
C ASN A 5 -15.80 -3.20 49.34
N LYS A 6 -15.05 -2.78 48.31
CA LYS A 6 -14.78 -3.43 47.00
C LYS A 6 -15.34 -2.77 45.72
N LYS A 7 -14.46 -2.86 44.71
CA LYS A 7 -14.60 -2.73 43.24
C LYS A 7 -14.33 -1.30 42.75
N ASP A 8 -13.47 -1.04 41.77
CA ASP A 8 -12.92 -1.91 40.73
C ASP A 8 -11.72 -1.21 40.07
N VAL A 9 -10.61 -1.96 39.97
CA VAL A 9 -9.71 -2.12 38.81
C VAL A 9 -9.02 -0.88 38.17
N PRO A 10 -7.68 -0.95 37.95
CA PRO A 10 -6.93 0.06 37.21
C PRO A 10 -7.41 0.14 35.76
N ARG A 11 -7.61 1.35 35.25
CA ARG A 11 -7.83 1.57 33.81
C ARG A 11 -6.49 1.53 33.09
N ASP A 12 -5.82 0.39 33.15
CA ASP A 12 -4.97 -0.03 32.05
C ASP A 12 -5.93 -0.52 30.97
N ILE A 13 -6.18 0.33 29.98
CA ILE A 13 -6.68 -0.11 28.69
C ILE A 13 -5.75 0.51 27.65
N GLY A 14 -4.68 -0.23 27.38
CA GLY A 14 -4.48 -0.72 26.02
C GLY A 14 -3.93 0.32 25.05
N GLU A 15 -2.61 0.43 25.08
CA GLU A 15 -1.76 0.16 23.92
C GLU A 15 -2.41 -0.78 22.88
N ASN A 16 -3.36 -0.29 22.08
CA ASN A 16 -3.83 -0.91 20.83
C ASN A 16 -4.63 0.06 19.92
N SER A 17 -4.41 1.38 20.04
CA SER A 17 -5.08 2.36 19.15
C SER A 17 -4.37 2.57 17.82
N GLU A 18 -3.09 2.17 17.70
CA GLU A 18 -2.32 2.39 16.48
C GLU A 18 -2.82 1.53 15.31
N LEU A 19 -3.12 0.24 15.53
CA LEU A 19 -3.65 -0.70 14.52
C LEU A 19 -4.95 -0.25 13.83
N THR A 20 -5.75 0.62 14.46
CA THR A 20 -6.99 1.13 13.85
C THR A 20 -6.76 2.40 13.03
N ALA A 21 -5.68 3.14 13.33
CA ALA A 21 -5.34 4.37 12.63
C ALA A 21 -4.66 4.07 11.29
N ASP A 22 -3.76 3.07 11.25
CA ASP A 22 -3.15 2.61 10.00
C ASP A 22 -4.18 1.99 9.05
N ALA A 23 -5.10 1.17 9.55
CA ALA A 23 -6.19 0.63 8.74
C ALA A 23 -7.06 1.74 8.13
N LYS A 24 -7.41 2.78 8.88
CA LYS A 24 -8.17 3.94 8.37
C LYS A 24 -7.39 4.77 7.34
N LYS A 25 -6.08 4.97 7.55
CA LYS A 25 -5.21 5.65 6.58
C LYS A 25 -5.08 4.83 5.31
N PHE A 26 -4.83 3.53 5.44
CA PHE A 26 -4.79 2.60 4.33
C PHE A 26 -6.08 2.64 3.53
N ASP A 27 -7.24 2.57 4.18
CA ASP A 27 -8.55 2.62 3.50
C ASP A 27 -8.69 3.89 2.66
N ARG A 28 -8.35 5.04 3.26
CA ARG A 28 -8.41 6.34 2.60
C ARG A 28 -7.43 6.43 1.42
N LEU A 29 -6.19 6.01 1.61
CA LEU A 29 -5.18 6.00 0.55
C LEU A 29 -5.60 5.05 -0.57
N PHE A 30 -6.02 3.83 -0.23
CA PHE A 30 -6.50 2.83 -1.18
C PHE A 30 -7.63 3.39 -2.04
N THR A 31 -8.63 4.06 -1.46
CA THR A 31 -9.72 4.72 -2.22
C THR A 31 -9.22 5.88 -3.10
N LEU A 32 -8.17 6.59 -2.70
CA LEU A 32 -7.57 7.66 -3.52
C LEU A 32 -6.79 7.07 -4.69
N TYR A 33 -5.99 6.03 -4.46
CA TYR A 33 -5.18 5.35 -5.46
C TYR A 33 -6.03 4.49 -6.42
N SER A 34 -7.14 3.90 -5.95
CA SER A 34 -8.10 3.19 -6.80
C SER A 34 -8.74 4.12 -7.85
N LYS A 35 -8.79 5.43 -7.60
CA LYS A 35 -9.28 6.43 -8.58
C LYS A 35 -8.23 6.84 -9.62
N ILE A 36 -6.99 6.40 -9.51
CA ILE A 36 -5.92 6.82 -10.44
C ILE A 36 -5.89 5.96 -11.70
N GLY A 37 -6.33 4.71 -11.65
CA GLY A 37 -6.50 3.86 -12.82
C GLY A 37 -7.91 4.00 -13.39
N CYS A 38 -8.01 4.58 -14.58
CA CYS A 38 -9.27 4.59 -15.33
C CYS A 38 -9.51 3.18 -15.89
N GLY A 39 -10.17 2.29 -15.13
CA GLY A 39 -10.53 0.95 -15.62
C GLY A 39 -10.74 -0.14 -14.58
N ALA A 40 -10.22 0.02 -13.35
CA ALA A 40 -10.58 -0.87 -12.25
C ALA A 40 -11.77 -0.26 -11.50
N GLY A 41 -12.76 -1.07 -11.14
CA GLY A 41 -13.99 -0.64 -10.47
C GLY A 41 -13.77 0.14 -9.16
N GLU A 42 -14.85 0.76 -8.67
CA GLU A 42 -14.84 1.49 -7.40
C GLU A 42 -14.38 0.58 -6.25
N ASN A 43 -13.21 0.84 -5.66
CA ASN A 43 -12.49 0.04 -4.65
C ASN A 43 -11.63 -1.13 -5.16
N THR A 44 -11.12 -1.04 -6.40
CA THR A 44 -10.05 -1.93 -6.86
C THR A 44 -8.79 -1.14 -7.21
N MET A 45 -7.64 -1.63 -6.76
CA MET A 45 -6.35 -1.07 -7.08
C MET A 45 -5.92 -1.53 -8.46
N SER A 46 -5.84 -0.62 -9.42
CA SER A 46 -5.24 -0.89 -10.72
C SER A 46 -3.71 -0.90 -10.62
N LEU A 47 -3.05 -1.55 -11.58
CA LEU A 47 -1.60 -1.52 -11.75
C LEU A 47 -1.02 -0.10 -11.66
N GLN A 48 -1.65 0.85 -12.35
CA GLN A 48 -1.20 2.25 -12.35
C GLN A 48 -1.31 2.92 -10.96
N GLY A 49 -2.38 2.63 -10.22
CA GLY A 49 -2.55 3.12 -8.84
C GLY A 49 -1.52 2.49 -7.90
N ALA A 50 -1.26 1.19 -8.04
CA ALA A 50 -0.26 0.47 -7.26
C ALA A 50 1.16 0.99 -7.52
N LYS A 51 1.55 1.16 -8.79
CA LYS A 51 2.85 1.73 -9.18
C LYS A 51 3.06 3.10 -8.57
N LEU A 52 2.09 4.00 -8.69
CA LEU A 52 2.16 5.34 -8.10
C LEU A 52 2.22 5.31 -6.57
N TRP A 53 1.50 4.39 -5.93
CA TRP A 53 1.53 4.28 -4.48
C TRP A 53 2.90 3.79 -3.99
N LEU A 54 3.47 2.78 -4.65
CA LEU A 54 4.80 2.29 -4.36
C LEU A 54 5.89 3.34 -4.65
N GLU A 55 5.74 4.13 -5.71
CA GLU A 55 6.62 5.27 -6.00
C GLU A 55 6.58 6.31 -4.87
N GLN A 56 5.37 6.70 -4.45
CA GLN A 56 5.17 7.68 -3.38
C GLN A 56 5.68 7.19 -2.02
N ALA A 57 5.57 5.88 -1.78
CA ALA A 57 6.16 5.24 -0.61
C ALA A 57 7.69 5.07 -0.71
N LYS A 58 8.31 5.50 -1.81
CA LYS A 58 9.74 5.29 -2.14
C LYS A 58 10.14 3.82 -2.03
N LEU A 59 9.21 2.95 -2.44
CA LEU A 59 9.39 1.51 -2.50
C LEU A 59 9.84 1.07 -3.89
N LEU A 60 9.48 1.82 -4.93
CA LEU A 60 10.07 1.69 -6.26
C LEU A 60 11.45 2.33 -6.28
N ASP A 61 12.50 1.52 -6.38
CA ASP A 61 13.89 1.99 -6.43
C ASP A 61 14.71 1.02 -7.28
N GLU A 62 15.43 1.53 -8.28
CA GLU A 62 16.18 0.72 -9.25
C GLU A 62 17.31 -0.11 -8.62
N ASN A 63 17.80 0.24 -7.43
CA ASN A 63 18.96 -0.42 -6.82
C ASN A 63 18.64 -1.35 -5.64
N LYS A 64 17.62 -1.05 -4.82
CA LYS A 64 17.26 -1.83 -3.62
C LYS A 64 15.75 -1.89 -3.33
N GLY A 65 14.93 -1.41 -4.25
CA GLY A 65 13.48 -1.35 -4.11
C GLY A 65 12.77 -2.55 -4.70
N ILE A 66 11.45 -2.45 -4.76
CA ILE A 66 10.64 -3.25 -5.66
C ILE A 66 10.84 -2.64 -7.05
N ALA A 67 11.26 -3.42 -8.04
CA ALA A 67 11.40 -2.89 -9.40
C ALA A 67 10.01 -2.71 -10.03
N GLU A 68 9.83 -1.68 -10.82
CA GLU A 68 8.55 -1.43 -11.50
C GLU A 68 8.15 -2.61 -12.40
N THR A 69 9.12 -3.22 -13.09
CA THR A 69 8.88 -4.41 -13.92
C THR A 69 8.42 -5.61 -13.10
N ASP A 70 8.84 -5.69 -11.84
CA ASP A 70 8.49 -6.76 -10.91
C ASP A 70 7.06 -6.60 -10.39
N VAL A 71 6.67 -5.34 -10.11
CA VAL A 71 5.28 -4.95 -9.86
C VAL A 71 4.39 -5.31 -11.04
N GLU A 72 4.78 -4.94 -12.26
CA GLU A 72 4.01 -5.27 -13.46
C GLU A 72 3.90 -6.77 -13.67
N LYS A 73 5.00 -7.52 -13.50
CA LYS A 73 5.00 -8.98 -13.66
C LYS A 73 4.13 -9.68 -12.61
N THR A 74 4.25 -9.30 -11.35
CA THR A 74 3.45 -9.89 -10.26
C THR A 74 1.98 -9.50 -10.34
N PHE A 75 1.69 -8.26 -10.74
CA PHE A 75 0.31 -7.81 -10.94
C PHE A 75 -0.32 -8.51 -12.16
N SER A 76 0.37 -8.62 -13.29
CA SER A 76 -0.11 -9.36 -14.45
C SER A 76 -0.28 -10.86 -14.20
N ALA A 77 0.45 -11.43 -13.24
CA ALA A 77 0.29 -12.83 -12.85
C ALA A 77 -1.04 -13.13 -12.12
N THR A 78 -1.73 -12.09 -11.62
CA THR A 78 -2.97 -12.28 -10.87
C THR A 78 -4.23 -12.36 -11.73
N ASP A 79 -4.13 -12.21 -13.06
CA ASP A 79 -5.25 -12.24 -14.04
C ASP A 79 -6.44 -11.32 -13.68
N VAL A 80 -6.30 -10.44 -12.68
CA VAL A 80 -7.31 -9.50 -12.23
C VAL A 80 -7.04 -8.11 -12.80
N THR A 81 -8.08 -7.48 -13.31
CA THR A 81 -8.05 -6.08 -13.79
C THR A 81 -7.82 -5.08 -12.65
N GLY A 82 -8.01 -5.50 -11.41
CA GLY A 82 -7.69 -4.75 -10.21
C GLY A 82 -7.74 -5.62 -8.95
N MET A 83 -6.94 -5.29 -7.96
CA MET A 83 -6.88 -6.00 -6.68
C MET A 83 -7.76 -5.31 -5.64
N ASN A 84 -8.53 -6.07 -4.87
CA ASN A 84 -9.22 -5.56 -3.69
C ASN A 84 -8.23 -5.27 -2.55
N LYS A 85 -8.71 -4.69 -1.43
CA LYS A 85 -7.88 -4.38 -0.26
C LYS A 85 -7.15 -5.61 0.28
N GLU A 86 -7.83 -6.74 0.37
CA GLU A 86 -7.27 -8.00 0.90
C GLU A 86 -6.20 -8.57 -0.05
N GLU A 87 -6.52 -8.64 -1.34
CA GLU A 87 -5.59 -9.05 -2.40
C GLU A 87 -4.37 -8.14 -2.47
N PHE A 88 -4.56 -6.82 -2.35
CA PHE A 88 -3.47 -5.87 -2.37
C PHE A 88 -2.54 -6.08 -1.17
N LYS A 89 -3.07 -6.35 0.02
CA LYS A 89 -2.24 -6.68 1.20
C LYS A 89 -1.43 -7.96 0.96
N ALA A 90 -2.08 -9.03 0.50
CA ALA A 90 -1.41 -10.29 0.18
C ALA A 90 -0.33 -10.11 -0.90
N TRP A 91 -0.60 -9.27 -1.91
CA TRP A 91 0.34 -8.93 -2.96
C TRP A 91 1.55 -8.15 -2.44
N ILE A 92 1.35 -7.19 -1.53
CA ILE A 92 2.46 -6.50 -0.85
C ILE A 92 3.27 -7.47 0.00
N GLU A 93 2.63 -8.44 0.66
CA GLU A 93 3.33 -9.47 1.41
C GLU A 93 4.16 -10.38 0.51
N ASP A 94 3.66 -10.73 -0.66
CA ASP A 94 4.38 -11.54 -1.66
C ASP A 94 5.55 -10.76 -2.25
N LEU A 95 5.35 -9.50 -2.63
CA LEU A 95 6.42 -8.59 -3.07
C LEU A 95 7.50 -8.42 -2.00
N ALA A 96 7.10 -8.31 -0.73
CA ALA A 96 8.03 -8.24 0.39
C ALA A 96 8.91 -9.48 0.45
N LYS A 97 8.30 -10.67 0.37
CA LYS A 97 9.02 -11.96 0.36
C LYS A 97 9.95 -12.08 -0.85
N GLN A 98 9.50 -11.67 -2.04
CA GLN A 98 10.32 -11.71 -3.26
C GLN A 98 11.54 -10.77 -3.19
N LYS A 99 11.43 -9.65 -2.46
CA LYS A 99 12.51 -8.66 -2.32
C LYS A 99 13.26 -8.76 -1.00
N ASP A 100 13.04 -9.83 -0.23
CA ASP A 100 13.63 -10.03 1.10
C ASP A 100 13.43 -8.81 2.02
N LYS A 101 12.22 -8.24 1.98
CA LYS A 101 11.80 -7.11 2.81
C LYS A 101 10.73 -7.54 3.79
N ASP A 102 10.60 -6.78 4.87
CA ASP A 102 9.56 -7.03 5.84
C ASP A 102 8.20 -6.53 5.32
N PRO A 103 7.17 -7.40 5.26
CA PRO A 103 5.85 -7.03 4.76
C PRO A 103 5.19 -5.92 5.60
N LYS A 104 5.43 -5.92 6.92
CA LYS A 104 4.90 -4.87 7.80
C LYS A 104 5.62 -3.55 7.58
N ASP A 105 6.94 -3.55 7.33
CA ASP A 105 7.69 -2.33 6.97
C ASP A 105 7.19 -1.75 5.64
N LEU A 106 6.98 -2.60 4.64
CA LEU A 106 6.44 -2.25 3.33
C LEU A 106 5.04 -1.62 3.43
N MET A 107 4.14 -2.28 4.16
CA MET A 107 2.81 -1.75 4.40
C MET A 107 2.86 -0.45 5.21
N ASN A 108 3.74 -0.36 6.23
CA ASN A 108 3.95 0.87 6.99
C ASN A 108 4.41 2.02 6.09
N LYS A 109 5.34 1.79 5.16
CA LYS A 109 5.78 2.80 4.20
C LYS A 109 4.66 3.25 3.26
N LEU A 110 3.79 2.32 2.85
CA LEU A 110 2.61 2.63 2.05
C LEU A 110 1.61 3.51 2.80
N ILE A 111 1.28 3.19 4.05
CA ILE A 111 0.33 4.01 4.84
C ILE A 111 0.93 5.34 5.31
N ASN A 112 2.25 5.41 5.47
CA ASN A 112 2.98 6.64 5.77
C ASN A 112 3.24 7.45 4.50
N SER A 113 3.08 6.85 3.32
CA SER A 113 3.08 7.60 2.07
C SER A 113 1.86 8.51 2.03
N GLY A 114 2.06 9.70 1.46
CA GLY A 114 1.01 10.70 1.35
C GLY A 114 -0.08 10.30 0.34
N PRO A 115 -1.19 11.07 0.31
CA PRO A 115 -2.14 10.98 -0.78
C PRO A 115 -1.42 11.19 -2.12
N PRO A 116 -1.91 10.58 -3.22
CA PRO A 116 -1.28 10.74 -4.52
C PRO A 116 -1.21 12.23 -4.88
N ALA A 117 0.00 12.74 -5.09
CA ALA A 117 0.18 14.11 -5.55
C ALA A 117 -0.52 14.26 -6.91
N ALA A 118 -1.60 15.02 -6.95
CA ALA A 118 -2.44 15.20 -8.15
C ALA A 118 -1.75 15.99 -9.28
N GLY A 119 -0.47 16.37 -9.13
CA GLY A 119 0.23 17.32 -10.01
C GLY A 119 1.05 16.72 -11.15
N ASN A 120 1.68 15.55 -10.99
CA ASN A 120 2.68 15.06 -11.96
C ASN A 120 2.38 13.64 -12.48
N ARG A 121 1.21 13.43 -13.08
CA ARG A 121 0.90 12.16 -13.77
C ARG A 121 1.61 12.01 -15.13
N SER A 122 2.32 13.03 -15.60
CA SER A 122 2.90 13.05 -16.95
C SER A 122 4.22 12.26 -17.08
N ASP A 123 4.94 12.00 -15.99
CA ASP A 123 6.28 11.41 -16.07
C ASP A 123 6.27 9.87 -16.12
N LEU A 124 5.33 9.19 -15.45
CA LEU A 124 5.34 7.72 -15.33
C LEU A 124 4.96 6.98 -16.63
N ILE A 125 4.24 7.63 -17.55
CA ILE A 125 3.89 7.03 -18.86
C ILE A 125 4.97 7.24 -19.92
N SER A 126 6.04 7.98 -19.62
CA SER A 126 7.07 8.34 -20.60
C SER A 126 8.25 7.37 -20.65
N THR A 127 8.37 6.41 -19.72
CA THR A 127 9.51 5.46 -19.68
C THR A 127 9.26 4.19 -20.51
N THR A 128 8.64 4.32 -21.68
CA THR A 128 8.68 3.26 -22.71
C THR A 128 9.65 3.64 -23.83
N ARG A 129 10.70 2.82 -23.93
CA ARG A 129 11.72 2.69 -25.00
C ARG A 129 12.77 3.80 -25.13
N LYS A 130 13.86 3.65 -24.38
CA LYS A 130 15.20 3.85 -24.95
C LYS A 130 15.83 2.50 -25.27
N ARG A 131 15.29 1.82 -26.30
CA ARG A 131 15.95 0.66 -26.93
C ARG A 131 16.49 1.10 -28.30
N ILE A 132 17.81 1.34 -28.33
CA ILE A 132 18.75 1.11 -29.44
C ILE A 132 18.78 2.11 -30.61
N LYS A 133 19.97 2.72 -30.82
CA LYS A 133 20.78 2.65 -32.06
C LYS A 133 22.14 3.35 -31.85
N PRO A 134 23.26 2.67 -32.12
CA PRO A 134 24.26 3.17 -33.06
C PRO A 134 24.01 2.60 -34.46
#